data_AF-A0A1W1X4V4-F1
#
_entry.id   AF-A0A1W1X4V4-F1
#
_cell.length_a   1.000
_cell.length_b   1.000
_cell.length_c   1.000
_cell.angle_alpha   90.00
_cell.angle_beta   90.00
_cell.angle_gamma   90.00
#
_symmetry.space_group_name_H-M   'P 1'
#
loop_
_entity.id
_entity.type
_entity.pdbx_description
1 polymer ?
#
loop_
_entity_poly.entity_id
_entity_poly.type
_entity_poly.pdbx_seq_one_letter_code
_entity_poly.pdbx_strand_id
1 'polypeptide(L)'
;MKKIISRTCFVILIISVILGVGISNIELNRTIYCNEIHMKASEQSYRNRINKYDLDDMEQKLDKLQDKINHPKEYKSDDNDLVFKINVPKYRILFNFSPFDLRFETQNYSFCLNSKIIKTLKEQVAGKQEFINNNTMEIFKNLKSVSNKKNNIDIKLSQYKEKIDDIIKGSSK
;
A
#
# COMPACT_ATOMS: atom_id res chain seq x y z
N MET A 1 37.81 -9.41 -7.88
CA MET A 1 37.47 -8.06 -8.37
C MET A 1 36.67 -8.04 -9.67
N LYS A 2 37.12 -8.67 -10.78
CA LYS A 2 36.38 -8.66 -12.08
C LYS A 2 34.89 -9.09 -11.99
N LYS A 3 34.57 -10.13 -11.20
CA LYS A 3 33.18 -10.58 -10.98
C LYS A 3 32.31 -9.57 -10.22
N ILE A 4 32.88 -8.75 -9.35
CA ILE A 4 32.13 -7.74 -8.57
C ILE A 4 31.81 -6.54 -9.45
N ILE A 5 32.79 -6.05 -10.22
CA ILE A 5 32.61 -4.95 -11.18
C ILE A 5 31.55 -5.32 -12.23
N SER A 6 31.60 -6.55 -12.75
CA SER A 6 30.59 -7.06 -13.70
C SER A 6 29.17 -7.10 -13.12
N ARG A 7 29.00 -7.46 -11.84
CA ARG A 7 27.69 -7.45 -11.17
C ARG A 7 27.18 -6.02 -10.96
N THR A 8 28.05 -5.08 -10.58
CA THR A 8 27.67 -3.67 -10.41
C THR A 8 27.24 -3.04 -11.73
N CYS A 9 27.97 -3.27 -12.83
CA CYS A 9 27.58 -2.79 -14.16
C CYS A 9 26.23 -3.36 -14.60
N PHE A 10 25.97 -4.64 -14.32
CA PHE A 10 24.70 -5.28 -14.63
C PHE A 10 23.52 -4.66 -13.84
N VAL A 11 23.73 -4.36 -12.56
CA VAL A 11 22.71 -3.67 -11.73
C VAL A 11 22.43 -2.26 -12.25
N ILE A 12 23.45 -1.49 -12.59
CA ILE A 12 23.30 -0.15 -13.17
C ILE A 12 22.51 -0.21 -14.48
N LEU A 13 22.78 -1.21 -15.32
CA LEU A 13 22.06 -1.41 -16.58
C LEU A 13 20.57 -1.67 -16.31
N ILE A 14 20.24 -2.57 -15.38
CA ILE A 14 18.85 -2.84 -15.00
C ILE A 14 18.16 -1.57 -14.50
N ILE A 15 18.80 -0.81 -13.60
CA ILE A 15 18.25 0.45 -13.07
C ILE A 15 18.01 1.45 -14.21
N SER A 16 18.95 1.58 -15.15
CA SER A 16 18.82 2.49 -16.29
C SER A 16 17.64 2.13 -17.19
N VAL A 17 17.41 0.84 -17.42
CA VAL A 17 16.26 0.35 -18.19
C VAL A 17 14.97 0.65 -17.44
N ILE A 18 14.90 0.40 -16.13
CA ILE A 18 13.71 0.69 -15.32
C ILE A 18 13.39 2.20 -15.35
N LEU A 19 14.40 3.05 -15.17
CA LEU A 19 14.23 4.51 -15.23
C LEU A 19 13.77 4.97 -16.62
N GLY A 20 14.37 4.43 -17.69
CA GLY A 20 13.99 4.75 -19.06
C GLY A 20 12.54 4.40 -19.37
N VAL A 21 12.11 3.19 -18.99
CA VAL A 21 10.71 2.76 -19.11
C VAL A 21 9.78 3.66 -18.28
N GLY A 22 10.19 4.02 -17.07
CA GLY A 22 9.43 4.89 -16.18
C GLY A 22 9.20 6.29 -16.77
N ILE A 23 10.27 6.93 -17.27
CA ILE A 23 10.20 8.26 -17.88
C ILE A 23 9.31 8.25 -19.13
N SER A 24 9.51 7.27 -20.02
CA SER A 24 8.69 7.15 -21.24
C SER A 24 7.22 6.95 -20.92
N ASN A 25 6.89 6.20 -19.85
CA ASN A 25 5.51 6.01 -19.43
C ASN A 25 4.88 7.31 -18.90
N ILE A 26 5.61 8.07 -18.07
CA ILE A 26 5.17 9.39 -17.58
C ILE A 26 4.88 10.35 -18.74
N GLU A 27 5.79 10.40 -19.72
CA GLU A 27 5.66 11.27 -20.89
C GLU A 27 4.47 10.88 -21.78
N LEU A 28 4.25 9.57 -21.96
CA LEU A 28 3.11 9.06 -22.71
C LEU A 28 1.78 9.42 -22.02
N ASN A 29 1.66 9.21 -20.71
CA ASN A 29 0.45 9.55 -19.96
C ASN A 29 0.12 11.05 -20.04
N ARG A 30 1.15 11.90 -19.97
CA ARG A 30 0.99 13.36 -20.14
C ARG A 30 0.52 13.74 -21.53
N THR A 31 1.11 13.13 -22.56
CA THR A 31 0.73 13.40 -23.94
C THR A 31 -0.72 13.03 -24.21
N ILE A 32 -1.15 11.85 -23.73
CA ILE A 32 -2.54 11.41 -23.86
C ILE A 32 -3.49 12.36 -23.12
N TYR A 33 -3.16 12.71 -21.88
CA TYR A 33 -3.92 13.67 -21.09
C TYR A 33 -4.05 15.04 -21.76
N CYS A 34 -2.93 15.62 -22.20
CA CYS A 34 -2.90 16.91 -22.88
C CYS A 34 -3.73 16.90 -24.16
N ASN A 35 -3.70 15.81 -24.92
CA ASN A 35 -4.54 15.64 -26.10
C ASN A 35 -6.03 15.60 -25.76
N GLU A 36 -6.41 14.85 -24.71
CA GLU A 36 -7.81 14.70 -24.28
C GLU A 36 -8.42 16.01 -23.80
N ILE A 37 -7.66 16.86 -23.10
CA ILE A 37 -8.14 18.18 -22.67
C ILE A 37 -7.89 19.28 -23.72
N HIS A 38 -7.47 18.91 -24.93
CA HIS A 38 -7.12 19.81 -26.03
C HIS A 38 -6.16 20.95 -25.60
N MET A 39 -5.16 20.60 -24.78
CA MET A 39 -4.17 21.54 -24.28
C MET A 39 -3.30 22.07 -25.43
N LYS A 40 -3.04 23.38 -25.44
CA LYS A 40 -2.11 23.99 -26.40
C LYS A 40 -0.68 23.47 -26.16
N ALA A 41 0.07 23.25 -27.24
CA ALA A 41 1.46 22.77 -27.16
C ALA A 41 2.38 23.67 -26.29
N SER A 42 2.13 24.99 -26.28
CA SER A 42 2.87 25.94 -25.42
C SER A 42 2.59 25.73 -23.93
N GLU A 43 1.35 25.40 -23.57
CA GLU A 43 0.96 25.11 -22.19
C GLU A 43 1.49 23.74 -21.75
N GLN A 44 1.40 22.72 -22.61
CA GLN A 44 1.99 21.40 -22.37
C GLN A 44 3.50 21.50 -22.13
N SER A 45 4.20 22.26 -22.98
CA SER A 45 5.65 22.50 -22.84
C SER A 45 5.98 23.17 -21.51
N TYR A 46 5.17 24.15 -21.09
CA TYR A 46 5.33 24.81 -19.81
C TYR A 46 5.13 23.84 -18.63
N ARG A 47 4.03 23.08 -18.61
CA ARG A 47 3.71 22.11 -17.55
C ARG A 47 4.71 20.96 -17.46
N ASN A 48 5.21 20.50 -18.61
CA ASN A 48 6.31 19.53 -18.67
C ASN A 48 7.59 20.09 -18.03
N ARG A 49 7.94 21.34 -18.36
CA ARG A 49 9.14 22.02 -17.82
C ARG A 49 9.07 22.21 -16.31
N ILE A 50 7.93 22.65 -15.79
CA ILE A 50 7.74 22.84 -14.34
C ILE A 50 7.31 21.55 -13.62
N ASN A 51 7.11 20.48 -14.37
CA ASN A 51 6.70 19.17 -13.90
C ASN A 51 5.46 19.23 -12.98
N LYS A 52 4.42 19.92 -13.45
CA LYS A 52 3.20 20.21 -12.68
C LYS A 52 1.96 19.84 -13.45
N TYR A 53 1.31 18.78 -13.01
CA TYR A 53 0.05 18.27 -13.54
C TYR A 53 -0.95 18.06 -12.41
N ASP A 54 -2.22 18.24 -12.72
CA ASP A 54 -3.30 17.79 -11.84
C ASP A 54 -3.41 16.27 -12.01
N LEU A 55 -2.86 15.52 -11.07
CA LEU A 55 -2.81 14.06 -11.16
C LEU A 55 -4.19 13.43 -10.96
N ASP A 56 -5.09 14.09 -10.21
CA ASP A 56 -6.44 13.58 -9.97
C ASP A 56 -7.30 13.73 -11.22
N ASP A 57 -7.23 14.88 -11.90
CA ASP A 57 -7.90 15.06 -13.20
C ASP A 57 -7.28 14.16 -14.27
N MET A 58 -5.95 14.01 -14.28
CA MET A 58 -5.26 13.11 -15.22
C MET A 58 -5.71 11.65 -15.06
N GLU A 59 -5.80 11.15 -13.83
CA GLU A 59 -6.30 9.81 -13.51
C GLU A 59 -7.73 9.62 -14.06
N GLN A 60 -8.65 10.54 -13.76
CA GLN A 60 -10.05 10.47 -14.22
C GLN A 60 -10.18 10.47 -15.74
N LYS A 61 -9.38 11.30 -16.44
CA LYS A 61 -9.41 11.35 -17.91
C LYS A 61 -8.88 10.07 -18.53
N LEU A 62 -7.78 9.52 -17.99
CA LEU A 62 -7.21 8.27 -18.46
C LEU A 62 -8.14 7.08 -18.20
N ASP A 63 -8.83 7.05 -17.07
CA ASP A 63 -9.85 6.04 -16.77
C ASP A 63 -11.04 6.12 -17.74
N LYS A 64 -11.55 7.33 -17.99
CA LYS A 64 -12.63 7.52 -18.95
C LYS A 64 -12.23 7.11 -20.37
N LEU A 65 -11.00 7.40 -20.78
CA LEU A 65 -10.46 6.95 -22.08
C LEU A 65 -10.35 5.42 -22.14
N GLN A 66 -9.85 4.80 -21.07
CA GLN A 66 -9.76 3.35 -20.98
C GLN A 66 -11.14 2.69 -21.04
N ASP A 67 -12.13 3.28 -20.39
CA ASP A 67 -13.52 2.80 -20.40
C ASP A 67 -14.16 2.94 -21.78
N LYS A 68 -13.96 4.09 -22.46
CA LYS A 68 -14.37 4.28 -23.86
C LYS A 68 -13.77 3.22 -24.81
N ILE A 69 -12.51 2.82 -24.58
CA ILE A 69 -11.84 1.77 -25.37
C ILE A 69 -12.44 0.39 -25.09
N ASN A 70 -12.77 0.09 -23.83
CA ASN A 70 -13.30 -1.22 -23.42
C ASN A 70 -14.78 -1.39 -23.77
N HIS A 71 -15.56 -0.30 -23.72
CA HIS A 71 -17.01 -0.28 -23.92
C HIS A 71 -17.43 0.67 -25.04
N PRO A 72 -16.91 0.52 -26.27
CA PRO A 72 -17.11 1.49 -27.36
C PRO A 72 -18.59 1.68 -27.75
N LYS A 73 -19.46 0.70 -27.46
CA LYS A 73 -20.89 0.75 -27.78
C LYS A 73 -21.70 1.69 -26.88
N GLU A 74 -21.15 2.03 -25.71
CA GLU A 74 -21.80 2.89 -24.72
C GLU A 74 -21.54 4.38 -24.96
N TYR A 75 -20.57 4.68 -25.84
CA TYR A 75 -20.15 6.03 -26.17
C TYR A 75 -20.46 6.35 -27.62
N LYS A 76 -21.01 7.54 -27.88
CA LYS A 76 -21.22 8.01 -29.26
C LYS A 76 -19.86 8.23 -29.90
N SER A 77 -19.58 7.53 -30.98
CA SER A 77 -18.41 7.79 -31.83
C SER A 77 -18.60 9.15 -32.49
N ASP A 78 -17.92 10.17 -32.00
CA ASP A 78 -17.79 11.44 -32.72
C ASP A 78 -16.56 11.36 -33.64
N ASP A 79 -16.62 11.96 -34.84
CA ASP A 79 -15.54 11.89 -35.84
C ASP A 79 -14.24 12.55 -35.34
N ASN A 80 -14.33 13.37 -34.28
CA ASN A 80 -13.21 13.99 -33.59
C ASN A 80 -12.70 13.20 -32.37
N ASP A 81 -13.30 12.05 -32.01
CA ASP A 81 -12.83 11.22 -30.89
C ASP A 81 -11.53 10.50 -31.29
N LEU A 82 -10.40 11.18 -31.09
CA LEU A 82 -9.04 10.62 -31.09
C LEU A 82 -8.90 9.42 -30.13
N VAL A 83 -9.84 9.27 -29.20
CA VAL A 83 -9.93 8.20 -28.20
C VAL A 83 -9.86 6.80 -28.82
N PHE A 84 -10.40 6.58 -30.02
CA PHE A 84 -10.36 5.27 -30.69
C PHE A 84 -9.06 5.00 -31.46
N LYS A 85 -8.16 5.98 -31.55
CA LYS A 85 -6.85 5.86 -32.24
C LYS A 85 -5.67 5.78 -31.26
N ILE A 86 -5.90 6.04 -29.98
CA ILE A 86 -4.84 6.13 -28.96
C ILE A 86 -4.92 4.90 -28.06
N ASN A 87 -3.82 4.16 -27.94
CA ASN A 87 -3.70 3.05 -27.00
C ASN A 87 -3.38 3.61 -25.60
N VAL A 88 -4.35 3.54 -24.68
CA VAL A 88 -4.12 3.93 -23.27
C VAL A 88 -3.24 2.87 -22.60
N PRO A 89 -2.14 3.26 -21.92
CA PRO A 89 -1.27 2.32 -21.23
C PRO A 89 -2.01 1.55 -20.13
N LYS A 90 -1.85 0.23 -20.11
CA LYS A 90 -2.37 -0.64 -19.03
C LYS A 90 -1.70 -0.39 -17.68
N TYR A 91 -0.45 0.07 -17.72
CA TYR A 91 0.35 0.47 -16.57
C TYR A 91 0.63 1.96 -16.71
N ARG A 92 0.21 2.75 -15.74
CA ARG A 92 0.34 4.21 -15.75
C ARG A 92 1.20 4.66 -14.58
N ILE A 93 2.22 5.43 -14.89
CA ILE A 93 3.05 6.12 -13.92
C ILE A 93 2.68 7.60 -14.02
N LEU A 94 2.00 8.12 -13.01
CA LEU A 94 1.66 9.53 -12.89
C LEU A 94 2.65 10.21 -11.95
N PHE A 95 3.12 11.40 -12.31
CA PHE A 95 4.19 12.05 -11.56
C PHE A 95 4.04 13.57 -11.55
N ASN A 96 4.20 14.14 -10.36
CA ASN A 96 4.33 15.56 -10.09
C ASN A 96 5.50 15.77 -9.14
N PHE A 97 6.32 16.80 -9.38
CA PHE A 97 7.50 17.07 -8.55
C PHE A 97 7.20 17.99 -7.35
N SER A 98 6.19 18.86 -7.45
CA SER A 98 5.90 19.86 -6.43
C SER A 98 4.40 20.10 -6.23
N PRO A 99 3.76 19.48 -5.20
CA PRO A 99 4.37 18.56 -4.24
C PRO A 99 4.80 17.24 -4.91
N PHE A 100 5.78 16.55 -4.32
CA PHE A 100 6.17 15.22 -4.80
C PHE A 100 4.99 14.26 -4.67
N ASP A 101 4.49 13.78 -5.82
CA ASP A 101 3.41 12.81 -5.93
C ASP A 101 3.75 11.86 -7.07
N LEU A 102 3.87 10.57 -6.76
CA LEU A 102 4.18 9.51 -7.72
C LEU A 102 3.14 8.41 -7.59
N ARG A 103 2.39 8.14 -8.66
CA ARG A 103 1.33 7.12 -8.69
C ARG A 103 1.66 6.05 -9.69
N PHE A 104 1.42 4.80 -9.30
CA PHE A 104 1.52 3.62 -10.13
C PHE A 104 0.13 3.00 -10.22
N GLU A 105 -0.49 3.13 -11.37
CA GLU A 105 -1.85 2.68 -11.63
C GLU A 105 -1.88 1.51 -12.61
N THR A 106 -2.82 0.61 -12.35
CA THR A 106 -3.23 -0.50 -13.19
C THR A 106 -4.75 -0.55 -13.19
N GLN A 107 -5.36 -1.38 -14.04
CA GLN A 107 -6.82 -1.56 -14.05
C GLN A 107 -7.40 -2.00 -12.69
N ASN A 108 -6.63 -2.70 -11.87
CA ASN A 108 -7.13 -3.32 -10.63
C ASN A 108 -6.52 -2.70 -9.35
N TYR A 109 -5.40 -1.99 -9.47
CA TYR A 109 -4.62 -1.52 -8.34
C TYR A 109 -4.00 -0.15 -8.64
N SER A 110 -4.08 0.73 -7.67
CA SER A 110 -3.35 2.01 -7.65
C SER A 110 -2.48 2.09 -6.40
N PHE A 111 -1.24 2.52 -6.57
CA PHE A 111 -0.29 2.77 -5.50
C PHE A 111 0.28 4.18 -5.63
N CYS A 112 0.08 5.02 -4.62
CA CYS A 112 0.56 6.40 -4.67
C CYS A 112 1.52 6.72 -3.52
N LEU A 113 2.63 7.36 -3.88
CA LEU A 113 3.64 7.92 -2.99
C LEU A 113 3.41 9.43 -2.89
N ASN A 114 2.59 9.80 -1.91
CA ASN A 114 2.34 11.17 -1.47
C ASN A 114 2.20 11.17 0.07
N SER A 115 2.48 12.30 0.73
CA SER A 115 2.48 12.41 2.20
C SER A 115 1.13 12.04 2.86
N LYS A 116 0.01 12.16 2.14
CA LYS A 116 -1.33 11.75 2.60
C LYS A 116 -1.48 10.24 2.77
N ILE A 117 -0.95 9.42 1.86
CA ILE A 117 -1.06 7.95 1.96
C ILE A 117 -0.15 7.39 3.04
N ILE A 118 1.02 7.99 3.29
CA ILE A 118 1.83 7.63 4.46
C ILE A 118 1.05 7.92 5.75
N LYS A 119 0.25 8.99 5.79
CA LYS A 119 -0.57 9.32 6.95
C LYS A 119 -1.73 8.33 7.12
N THR A 120 -2.46 8.01 6.06
CA THR A 120 -3.54 7.01 6.09
C THR A 120 -3.03 5.60 6.41
N LEU A 121 -1.88 5.18 5.85
CA LEU A 121 -1.23 3.91 6.20
C LEU A 121 -0.73 3.93 7.64
N LYS A 122 -0.15 5.03 8.13
CA LYS A 122 0.25 5.15 9.54
C LYS A 122 -0.95 5.05 10.47
N GLU A 123 -2.06 5.71 10.15
CA GLU A 123 -3.29 5.67 10.96
C GLU A 123 -3.92 4.27 10.96
N GLN A 124 -3.98 3.59 9.80
CA GLN A 124 -4.47 2.20 9.70
C GLN A 124 -3.56 1.20 10.44
N VAL A 125 -2.24 1.38 10.35
CA VAL A 125 -1.26 0.53 11.07
C VAL A 125 -1.32 0.80 12.57
N ALA A 126 -1.46 2.05 13.00
CA ALA A 126 -1.63 2.41 14.41
C ALA A 126 -2.91 1.79 14.99
N GLY A 127 -4.05 1.87 14.29
CA GLY A 127 -5.30 1.26 14.72
C GLY A 127 -5.22 -0.28 14.82
N LYS A 128 -4.54 -0.94 13.87
CA LYS A 128 -4.27 -2.39 13.97
C LYS A 128 -3.35 -2.74 15.13
N GLN A 129 -2.34 -1.92 15.40
CA GLN A 129 -1.41 -2.12 16.53
C GLN A 129 -2.12 -1.97 17.88
N GLU A 130 -3.01 -0.99 18.01
CA GLU A 130 -3.81 -0.77 19.22
C GLU A 130 -4.77 -1.95 19.48
N PHE A 131 -5.41 -2.48 18.44
CA PHE A 131 -6.25 -3.68 18.52
C PHE A 131 -5.46 -4.90 19.02
N ILE A 132 -4.25 -5.13 18.48
CA ILE A 132 -3.38 -6.22 18.91
C ILE A 132 -2.96 -6.04 20.38
N ASN A 133 -2.56 -4.83 20.78
CA ASN A 133 -2.15 -4.55 22.15
C ASN A 133 -3.29 -4.78 23.16
N ASN A 134 -4.50 -4.36 22.83
CA ASN A 134 -5.67 -4.56 23.69
C ASN A 134 -6.00 -6.04 23.87
N ASN A 135 -6.03 -6.81 22.79
CA ASN A 135 -6.23 -8.27 22.87
C ASN A 135 -5.11 -8.97 23.65
N THR A 136 -3.86 -8.55 23.47
CA THR A 136 -2.72 -9.11 24.19
C THR A 136 -2.84 -8.84 25.70
N MET A 137 -3.27 -7.63 26.07
CA MET A 137 -3.49 -7.25 27.47
C MET A 137 -4.64 -8.03 28.11
N GLU A 138 -5.72 -8.29 27.37
CA GLU A 138 -6.83 -9.13 27.84
C GLU A 138 -6.41 -10.58 28.05
N ILE A 139 -5.65 -11.15 27.10
CA ILE A 139 -5.04 -12.48 27.23
C ILE A 139 -4.16 -12.56 28.48
N PHE A 140 -3.29 -11.56 28.71
CA PHE A 140 -2.45 -11.52 29.91
C PHE A 140 -3.25 -11.44 31.21
N LYS A 141 -4.32 -10.64 31.27
CA LYS A 141 -5.21 -10.58 32.43
C LYS A 141 -5.86 -11.93 32.70
N ASN A 142 -6.35 -12.60 31.64
CA ASN A 142 -6.96 -13.92 31.74
C ASN A 142 -5.96 -14.98 32.21
N LEU A 143 -4.74 -14.98 31.69
CA LEU A 143 -3.66 -15.87 32.15
C LEU A 143 -3.30 -15.64 33.62
N LYS A 144 -3.22 -14.37 34.06
CA LYS A 144 -2.94 -14.03 35.46
C LYS A 144 -4.08 -14.48 36.40
N SER A 145 -5.32 -14.32 35.98
CA SER A 145 -6.52 -14.84 36.66
C SER A 145 -6.46 -16.37 36.84
N VAL A 146 -6.11 -17.09 35.77
CA VAL A 146 -5.97 -18.56 35.81
C VAL A 146 -4.83 -18.98 36.74
N SER A 147 -3.68 -18.30 36.68
CA SER A 147 -2.55 -18.55 37.58
C SER A 147 -2.93 -18.35 39.05
N ASN A 148 -3.68 -17.29 39.37
CA ASN A 148 -4.13 -17.03 40.73
C ASN A 148 -5.11 -18.11 41.23
N LYS A 149 -6.02 -18.57 40.36
CA LYS A 149 -6.92 -19.69 40.68
C LYS A 149 -6.13 -20.98 40.95
N LYS A 150 -5.12 -21.27 40.13
CA LYS A 150 -4.24 -22.44 40.33
C LYS A 150 -3.50 -22.36 41.66
N ASN A 151 -2.88 -21.24 41.98
CA ASN A 151 -2.19 -21.05 43.27
C ASN A 151 -3.13 -21.27 44.47
N ASN A 152 -4.37 -20.77 44.39
CA ASN A 152 -5.35 -20.99 45.46
C ASN A 152 -5.73 -22.46 45.62
N ILE A 153 -5.77 -23.23 44.53
CA ILE A 153 -6.01 -24.68 44.58
C ILE A 153 -4.80 -25.40 45.21
N ASP A 154 -3.58 -25.04 44.81
CA ASP A 154 -2.34 -25.64 45.33
C ASP A 154 -2.17 -25.39 46.84
N ILE A 155 -2.51 -24.18 47.31
CA ILE A 155 -2.52 -23.85 48.76
C ILE A 155 -3.53 -24.71 49.51
N LYS A 156 -4.77 -24.83 49.00
CA LYS A 156 -5.80 -25.67 49.63
C LYS A 156 -5.39 -27.14 49.68
N LEU A 157 -4.81 -27.66 48.60
CA LEU A 157 -4.28 -29.03 48.54
C LEU A 157 -3.19 -29.27 49.59
N SER A 158 -2.31 -28.30 49.79
CA SER A 158 -1.24 -28.38 50.80
C SER A 158 -1.82 -28.41 52.22
N GLN A 159 -2.80 -27.55 52.52
CA GLN A 159 -3.50 -27.54 53.81
C GLN A 159 -4.27 -28.85 54.07
N TYR A 160 -4.85 -29.45 53.04
CA TYR A 160 -5.51 -30.76 53.16
C TYR A 160 -4.52 -31.88 53.44
N LYS A 161 -3.34 -31.88 52.80
CA LYS A 161 -2.28 -32.86 53.06
C LYS A 161 -1.78 -32.78 54.50
N GLU A 162 -1.50 -31.58 55.02
CA GLU A 162 -1.07 -31.40 56.41
C GLU A 162 -2.10 -31.97 57.40
N LYS A 163 -3.39 -31.70 57.19
CA LYS A 163 -4.46 -32.26 58.04
C LYS A 163 -4.52 -33.78 58.00
N ILE A 164 -4.30 -34.40 56.84
CA ILE A 164 -4.28 -35.86 56.72
C ILE A 164 -3.06 -36.44 57.45
N ASP A 165 -1.88 -35.82 57.29
CA ASP A 165 -0.66 -36.26 57.97
C ASP A 165 -0.78 -36.17 59.50
N ASP A 166 -1.43 -35.12 60.01
CA ASP A 166 -1.72 -34.96 61.43
C ASP A 166 -2.68 -36.06 61.95
N ILE A 167 -3.70 -36.41 61.17
CA ILE A 167 -4.63 -37.51 61.50
C ILE A 167 -3.90 -38.85 61.50
N ILE A 168 -3.06 -39.13 60.51
CA ILE A 168 -2.31 -40.39 60.41
C ILE A 168 -1.29 -40.52 61.56
N LYS A 169 -0.59 -39.45 61.92
CA LYS A 169 0.33 -39.43 63.07
C LYS A 169 -0.39 -39.55 64.41
N GLY A 170 -1.59 -38.97 64.52
CA GLY A 170 -2.43 -39.06 65.72
C GLY A 170 -3.07 -40.43 65.95
N SER A 171 -3.22 -41.24 64.89
CA SER A 171 -3.84 -42.58 64.93
C SER A 171 -2.83 -43.73 65.10
N SER A 172 -1.53 -43.43 65.22
CA SER A 172 -0.44 -44.39 65.48
C SER A 172 -0.09 -44.54 66.97
N LYS A 173 -1.02 -44.24 67.89
CA LYS A 173 -0.88 -44.44 69.34
C LYS A 173 -1.85 -45.49 69.85
#